data_AF-A0AAV5VXX3-F1
#
_entry.id   AF-A0AAV5VXX3-F1
#
_cell.length_a   1.000
_cell.length_b   1.000
_cell.length_c   1.000
_cell.angle_alpha   90.00
_cell.angle_beta   90.00
_cell.angle_gamma   90.00
#
_symmetry.space_group_name_H-M   'P 1'
#
loop_
_entity.id
_entity.type
_entity.pdbx_description
1 polymer ?
#
loop_
_entity_poly.entity_id
_entity_poly.type
_entity_poly.pdbx_seq_one_letter_code
_entity_poly.pdbx_strand_id
1 'polypeptide(L)'
;VVTHVLSIVVIYLMVTATPESARPLTRYLLLLQISITLTDLNFGLLFCPISLAPAPAGICNGLLCVYCRLPPHIGLILTFFSLGLVSLSVVLCLHHKYVTISRLA
;
A
#
# COMPACT_ATOMS: atom_id res chain seq x y z
N VAL A 1 -12.78 5.36 3.23
CA VAL A 1 -13.08 5.41 4.69
C VAL A 1 -13.18 4.02 5.28
N VAL A 2 -14.12 3.16 4.84
CA VAL A 2 -14.27 1.78 5.34
C VAL A 2 -12.98 0.97 5.21
N THR A 3 -12.29 1.07 4.08
CA THR A 3 -10.98 0.42 3.83
C THR A 3 -9.91 0.84 4.84
N HIS A 4 -9.82 2.13 5.17
CA HIS A 4 -8.85 2.62 6.16
C HIS A 4 -9.15 2.14 7.58
N VAL A 5 -10.43 2.09 7.96
CA VAL A 5 -10.84 1.53 9.27
C VAL A 5 -10.45 0.06 9.35
N LEU A 6 -10.73 -0.72 8.29
CA LEU A 6 -10.29 -2.12 8.22
C LEU A 6 -8.76 -2.24 8.29
N SER A 7 -8.02 -1.41 7.57
CA SER A 7 -6.56 -1.42 7.60
C SER A 7 -6.00 -1.14 9.00
N ILE A 8 -6.59 -0.22 9.76
CA ILE A 8 -6.20 0.06 11.14
C ILE A 8 -6.46 -1.17 12.04
N VAL A 9 -7.62 -1.81 11.87
CA VAL A 9 -7.95 -3.05 12.61
C VAL A 9 -6.96 -4.16 12.28
N VAL A 10 -6.59 -4.34 11.01
CA VAL A 10 -5.60 -5.33 10.59
C VAL A 10 -4.22 -5.04 11.20
N ILE A 11 -3.77 -3.79 11.18
CA ILE A 11 -2.51 -3.39 11.81
C ILE A 11 -2.55 -3.67 13.32
N TYR A 12 -3.66 -3.31 13.98
CA TYR A 12 -3.86 -3.56 15.41
C TYR A 12 -3.77 -5.06 15.73
N LEU A 13 -4.48 -5.90 14.98
CA LEU A 13 -4.45 -7.35 15.15
C LEU A 13 -3.06 -7.94 14.88
N MET A 14 -2.34 -7.45 13.86
CA MET A 14 -0.96 -7.88 13.59
C MET A 14 -0.01 -7.53 14.73
N VAL A 15 -0.21 -6.42 15.42
CA VAL A 15 0.63 -6.02 16.57
C VAL A 15 0.26 -6.79 17.83
N THR A 16 -1.03 -7.00 18.11
CA THR A 16 -1.48 -7.55 19.40
C THR A 16 -1.64 -9.06 19.41
N ALA A 17 -2.01 -9.69 18.29
CA ALA A 17 -2.39 -11.10 18.24
C ALA A 17 -1.27 -12.03 17.69
N THR A 18 -0.13 -11.48 17.25
CA THR A 18 0.89 -12.32 16.57
C THR A 18 1.90 -12.91 17.57
N PRO A 19 2.07 -14.26 17.61
CA PRO A 19 2.99 -14.93 18.53
C PRO A 19 4.47 -14.64 18.23
N GLU A 20 5.33 -14.69 19.26
CA GLU A 20 6.76 -14.30 19.15
C GLU A 20 7.56 -15.11 18.12
N SER A 21 7.20 -16.37 17.87
CA SER A 21 7.84 -17.25 16.89
C SER A 21 7.68 -16.78 15.44
N ALA A 22 6.69 -15.93 15.15
CA ALA A 22 6.40 -15.43 13.80
C ALA A 22 6.88 -13.98 13.58
N ARG A 23 7.53 -13.34 14.57
CA ARG A 23 7.97 -11.92 14.52
C ARG A 23 8.64 -11.44 13.24
N PRO A 24 9.61 -12.17 12.63
CA PRO A 24 10.25 -11.68 11.40
C PRO A 24 9.26 -11.64 10.23
N LEU A 25 8.38 -12.63 10.09
CA LEU A 25 7.31 -12.62 9.08
C LEU A 25 6.30 -11.50 9.35
N THR A 26 5.93 -11.27 10.61
CA THR A 26 5.01 -10.20 11.01
C THR A 26 5.52 -8.83 10.57
N ARG A 27 6.82 -8.55 10.70
CA ARG A 27 7.42 -7.28 10.25
C ARG A 27 7.22 -7.04 8.76
N TYR A 28 7.43 -8.05 7.93
CA TYR A 28 7.21 -7.94 6.48
C TYR A 28 5.73 -7.76 6.14
N LEU A 29 4.83 -8.48 6.82
CA LEU A 29 3.39 -8.32 6.66
C LEU A 29 2.91 -6.93 7.10
N LEU A 30 3.50 -6.36 8.15
CA LEU A 30 3.21 -4.99 8.62
C LEU A 30 3.68 -3.95 7.59
N LEU A 31 4.88 -4.12 7.03
CA LEU A 31 5.39 -3.26 5.95
C LEU A 31 4.48 -3.31 4.71
N LEU A 32 4.01 -4.51 4.35
CA LEU A 32 3.05 -4.71 3.27
C LEU A 32 1.73 -4.01 3.57
N GLN A 33 1.17 -4.17 4.77
CA GLN A 33 -0.10 -3.54 5.15
C GLN A 33 0.01 -2.01 5.17
N ILE A 34 1.12 -1.45 5.66
CA ILE A 34 1.39 -0.02 5.64
C ILE A 34 1.49 0.49 4.18
N SER A 35 2.22 -0.23 3.33
CA SER A 35 2.39 0.15 1.91
C SER A 35 1.05 0.16 1.15
N ILE A 36 0.20 -0.85 1.41
CA ILE A 36 -1.16 -0.91 0.84
C ILE A 36 -2.00 0.26 1.35
N THR A 37 -2.00 0.50 2.66
CA THR A 37 -2.80 1.59 3.25
C THR A 37 -2.36 2.97 2.74
N LEU A 38 -1.06 3.17 2.54
CA LEU A 38 -0.52 4.39 1.93
C LEU A 38 -0.95 4.54 0.47
N THR A 39 -0.96 3.44 -0.29
CA THR A 39 -1.45 3.42 -1.68
C THR A 39 -2.94 3.77 -1.73
N ASP A 40 -3.74 3.18 -0.84
CA ASP A 40 -5.17 3.46 -0.72
C ASP A 40 -5.44 4.92 -0.33
N LEU A 41 -4.63 5.51 0.54
CA LEU A 41 -4.74 6.94 0.89
C LEU A 41 -4.42 7.82 -0.32
N ASN A 42 -3.32 7.51 -1.02
CA ASN A 42 -2.90 8.23 -2.22
C ASN A 42 -4.01 8.20 -3.29
N PHE A 43 -4.58 7.03 -3.54
CA PHE A 43 -5.59 6.84 -4.58
C PHE A 43 -7.01 7.27 -4.15
N GLY A 44 -7.39 7.00 -2.91
CA GLY A 44 -8.77 7.16 -2.41
C GLY A 44 -9.10 8.52 -1.80
N LEU A 45 -8.09 9.31 -1.40
CA LEU A 45 -8.31 10.63 -0.79
C LEU A 45 -7.42 11.73 -1.37
N LEU A 46 -6.13 11.46 -1.59
CA LEU A 46 -5.16 12.50 -1.93
C LEU A 46 -5.25 12.92 -3.39
N PHE A 47 -5.25 11.97 -4.32
CA PHE A 47 -5.24 12.25 -5.76
C PHE A 47 -6.54 11.84 -6.46
N CYS A 48 -7.17 10.72 -6.10
CA CYS A 48 -8.37 10.21 -6.80
C CYS A 48 -8.26 10.34 -8.32
N PRO A 49 -7.22 9.75 -8.94
CA PRO A 49 -7.03 9.88 -10.37
C PRO A 49 -8.15 9.12 -11.10
N ILE A 50 -8.94 9.84 -11.88
CA ILE A 50 -9.93 9.24 -12.78
C ILE A 50 -9.22 9.03 -14.10
N SER A 51 -8.98 7.77 -14.46
CA SER A 51 -8.37 7.42 -15.74
C SER A 51 -9.43 7.56 -16.84
N LEU A 52 -9.29 8.56 -17.71
CA LEU A 52 -10.09 8.63 -18.94
C LEU A 52 -9.35 7.87 -20.04
N ALA A 53 -10.02 6.98 -20.77
CA ALA A 53 -9.48 6.46 -22.03
C ALA A 53 -9.83 7.45 -23.16
N PRO A 54 -8.96 7.70 -24.16
CA PRO A 54 -7.66 7.06 -24.45
C PRO A 54 -6.43 7.87 -23.98
N ALA A 55 -6.62 9.07 -23.44
CA ALA A 55 -5.52 9.94 -23.03
C ALA A 55 -5.15 9.68 -21.55
N PRO A 56 -3.86 9.57 -21.18
CA PRO A 56 -3.43 9.53 -19.77
C PRO A 56 -3.63 10.89 -19.06
N ALA A 57 -4.60 11.70 -19.50
CA ALA A 57 -5.04 12.90 -18.83
C ALA A 57 -5.96 12.49 -17.67
N GLY A 58 -5.34 12.11 -16.56
CA GLY A 58 -6.05 11.86 -15.32
C GLY A 58 -6.68 13.15 -14.81
N ILE A 59 -8.01 13.17 -14.67
CA ILE A 59 -8.66 14.23 -13.88
C ILE A 59 -8.38 13.86 -12.42
N CYS A 60 -7.80 14.79 -11.67
CA CYS A 60 -7.45 14.60 -10.28
C CYS A 60 -8.46 15.36 -9.41
N ASN A 61 -9.33 14.63 -8.71
CA ASN A 61 -10.37 15.21 -7.86
C ASN A 61 -10.07 15.03 -6.36
N GLY A 62 -8.86 14.57 -6.03
CA GLY A 62 -8.43 14.38 -4.65
C GLY A 62 -8.06 15.68 -3.95
N LEU A 63 -7.86 15.59 -2.64
CA LEU A 63 -7.62 16.73 -1.76
C LEU A 63 -6.40 17.57 -2.19
N LEU A 64 -5.30 16.95 -2.63
CA LEU A 64 -4.09 17.67 -3.06
C LEU A 64 -4.29 18.43 -4.38
N CYS A 65 -5.12 17.92 -5.27
CA CYS A 65 -5.39 18.60 -6.54
C CYS A 65 -6.38 19.76 -6.38
N VAL A 66 -7.38 19.60 -5.50
CA VAL A 66 -8.37 20.65 -5.23
C VAL A 66 -7.79 21.77 -4.37
N TYR A 67 -7.14 21.43 -3.24
CA TYR A 67 -6.66 22.44 -2.28
C TYR A 67 -5.26 22.95 -2.62
N CYS A 68 -4.36 22.06 -3.02
CA CYS A 68 -2.95 22.39 -3.20
C CYS A 68 -2.59 22.63 -4.68
N ARG A 69 -3.57 22.51 -5.59
CA ARG A 69 -3.42 22.66 -7.05
C ARG A 69 -2.25 21.87 -7.63
N LEU A 70 -1.95 20.69 -7.05
CA LEU A 70 -0.92 19.85 -7.62
C LEU A 70 -1.36 19.33 -8.98
N PRO A 71 -0.42 19.24 -9.94
CA PRO A 71 -0.78 18.76 -11.24
C PRO A 71 -0.95 17.23 -11.22
N PRO A 72 -1.89 16.69 -12.02
CA PRO A 72 -2.29 15.28 -11.97
C PRO A 72 -1.17 14.30 -12.33
N HIS A 73 -0.18 14.73 -13.11
CA HIS A 73 0.96 13.89 -13.49
C HIS A 73 1.81 13.48 -12.27
N ILE A 74 1.95 14.35 -11.26
CA ILE A 74 2.68 14.02 -10.02
C ILE A 74 1.93 12.93 -9.26
N GLY A 75 0.59 13.03 -9.18
CA GLY A 75 -0.26 12.02 -8.56
C GLY A 75 -0.14 10.65 -9.24
N LEU A 76 -0.09 10.64 -10.57
CA LEU A 76 0.08 9.43 -11.36
C LEU A 76 1.44 8.77 -11.08
N ILE A 77 2.53 9.56 -11.12
CA ILE A 77 3.89 9.06 -10.81
C ILE A 77 3.95 8.48 -9.40
N LEU A 78 3.42 9.20 -8.42
CA LEU A 78 3.42 8.76 -7.02
C LEU A 78 2.60 7.46 -6.83
N THR A 79 1.51 7.32 -7.59
CA THR A 79 0.71 6.10 -7.58
C THR A 79 1.50 4.91 -8.12
N PHE A 80 2.15 5.04 -9.27
CA PHE A 80 3.00 3.99 -9.83
C PHE A 80 4.16 3.63 -8.88
N PHE A 81 4.77 4.62 -8.27
CA PHE A 81 5.82 4.40 -7.27
C PHE A 81 5.30 3.62 -6.06
N SER A 82 4.13 3.98 -5.54
CA SER A 82 3.50 3.29 -4.40
C SER A 82 3.14 1.83 -4.74
N LEU A 83 2.62 1.57 -5.94
CA LEU A 83 2.37 0.21 -6.44
C LEU A 83 3.66 -0.62 -6.55
N GLY A 84 4.77 0.02 -6.95
CA GLY A 84 6.10 -0.61 -6.95
C GLY A 84 6.54 -1.04 -5.55
N LEU A 85 6.34 -0.19 -4.53
CA LEU A 85 6.66 -0.51 -3.14
C LEU A 85 5.81 -1.66 -2.58
N VAL A 86 4.51 -1.70 -2.92
CA VAL A 86 3.63 -2.83 -2.56
C VAL A 86 4.14 -4.12 -3.19
N SER A 87 4.48 -4.07 -4.48
CA SER A 87 5.01 -5.23 -5.21
C SER A 87 6.30 -5.76 -4.58
N LEU A 88 7.24 -4.88 -4.23
CA LEU A 88 8.47 -5.25 -3.53
C LEU A 88 8.18 -5.88 -2.17
N SER A 89 7.24 -5.31 -1.41
CA SER A 89 6.85 -5.83 -0.10
C SER A 89 6.25 -7.24 -0.19
N VAL A 90 5.46 -7.51 -1.24
CA VAL A 90 4.94 -8.86 -1.53
C VAL A 90 6.07 -9.83 -1.84
N VAL A 91 7.01 -9.45 -2.71
CA VAL A 91 8.17 -10.29 -3.06
C VAL A 91 9.00 -10.63 -1.83
N LEU A 92 9.26 -9.66 -0.95
CA LEU A 92 9.99 -9.88 0.30
C LEU A 92 9.24 -10.84 1.25
N CYS A 93 7.91 -10.69 1.37
CA CYS A 93 7.09 -11.62 2.15
C CYS A 93 7.19 -13.06 1.63
N LEU A 94 7.05 -13.23 0.30
CA LEU A 94 7.16 -14.55 -0.33
C LEU A 94 8.55 -15.14 -0.16
N HIS A 95 9.60 -14.35 -0.40
CA HIS A 95 10.99 -14.78 -0.23
C HIS A 95 11.25 -15.27 1.19
N HIS A 96 10.85 -14.49 2.21
CA HIS A 96 11.01 -14.89 3.60
C HIS A 96 10.26 -16.20 3.92
N LYS A 97 9.03 -16.35 3.40
CA LYS A 97 8.24 -17.57 3.56
C LYS A 97 8.95 -18.78 2.95
N TYR A 98 9.44 -18.67 1.71
CA TYR A 98 10.17 -19.75 1.03
C TYR A 98 11.46 -20.14 1.77
N VAL A 99 12.26 -19.16 2.20
CA VAL A 99 13.49 -19.42 2.96
C VAL A 99 13.21 -20.10 4.30
N THR A 100 12.11 -19.73 4.96
CA THR A 100 11.73 -20.37 6.23
C THR A 100 11.37 -21.85 6.00
N ILE A 101 10.60 -22.16 4.95
CA ILE A 101 10.23 -23.54 4.60
C ILE A 101 11.47 -24.35 4.20
N SER A 102 12.37 -23.79 3.39
CA SER A 102 13.58 -24.50 2.96
C SER A 102 14.57 -24.78 4.08
N ARG A 103 14.50 -24.06 5.21
CA ARG A 103 15.32 -24.32 6.40
C ARG A 103 14.71 -25.38 7.34
N LEU A 104 13.46 -25.75 7.12
CA LEU A 104 12.75 -26.78 7.87
C LEU A 104 12.77 -28.15 7.17
N ALA A 105 13.13 -28.18 5.88
CA ALA A 105 13.34 -29.39 5.08
C ALA A 105 14.81 -29.83 5.16
#